data_AF-A0A8D4WF74-F1
#
_entry.id   AF-A0A8D4WF74-F1
#
_cell.length_a   1.000
_cell.length_b   1.000
_cell.length_c   1.000
_cell.angle_alpha   90.00
_cell.angle_beta   90.00
_cell.angle_gamma   90.00
#
_symmetry.space_group_name_H-M   'P 1'
#
loop_
_entity.id
_entity.type
_entity.pdbx_description
1 polymer ?
#
loop_
_entity_poly.entity_id
_entity_poly.type
_entity_poly.pdbx_seq_one_letter_code
_entity_poly.pdbx_strand_id
1 'polypeptide(L)' 'AWWWWSNYPYNFVMPSTLLPSAIVLDIVLLLTRNWTLTAVIGAWMFAALFYPTNWAIFAYSHTPLVVDGTLLSWADYMG' A
#
# COMPACT_ATOMS: atom_id res chain seq x y z
N ALA A 1 -11.08 -14.64 -2.89
CA ALA A 1 -10.48 -15.87 -3.45
C ALA A 1 -9.53 -16.51 -2.45
N TRP A 2 -8.44 -15.82 -2.06
CA TRP A 2 -7.38 -16.33 -1.19
C TRP A 2 -7.85 -17.03 0.10
N TRP A 3 -8.67 -16.37 0.92
CA TRP A 3 -9.20 -16.97 2.14
C TRP A 3 -10.20 -18.09 1.86
N TRP A 4 -11.21 -17.82 1.02
CA TRP A 4 -12.31 -18.76 0.75
C TRP A 4 -11.88 -20.08 0.09
N TRP A 5 -10.89 -20.05 -0.81
CA TRP A 5 -10.50 -21.23 -1.60
C TRP A 5 -9.19 -21.87 -1.13
N SER A 6 -8.33 -21.09 -0.46
CA SER A 6 -6.99 -21.55 -0.08
C SER A 6 -6.65 -21.29 1.40
N ASN A 7 -7.61 -20.79 2.19
CA ASN A 7 -7.49 -20.56 3.64
C ASN A 7 -6.30 -19.67 4.05
N TYR A 8 -5.84 -18.78 3.16
CA TYR A 8 -4.81 -17.80 3.54
C TYR A 8 -5.36 -16.78 4.55
N PRO A 9 -4.61 -16.43 5.60
CA PRO A 9 -4.99 -15.40 6.56
C PRO A 9 -5.24 -14.05 5.88
N TYR A 10 -6.30 -13.33 6.29
CA TYR A 10 -6.66 -12.05 5.67
C TYR A 10 -5.58 -10.98 5.81
N ASN A 11 -4.91 -10.94 6.95
CA ASN A 11 -3.80 -10.02 7.23
C ASN A 11 -2.53 -10.32 6.40
N PHE A 12 -2.44 -11.51 5.80
CA PHE A 12 -1.36 -11.88 4.89
C PHE A 12 -1.65 -11.47 3.43
N VAL A 13 -2.91 -11.57 3.00
CA VAL A 13 -3.33 -11.31 1.60
C VAL A 13 -4.08 -9.98 1.42
N MET A 14 -3.96 -9.08 2.38
CA MET A 14 -4.62 -7.78 2.35
C MET A 14 -4.05 -6.88 1.24
N PRO A 15 -4.90 -6.20 0.44
CA PRO A 15 -4.44 -5.40 -0.68
C PRO A 15 -3.86 -4.06 -0.21
N SER A 16 -3.04 -3.45 -1.07
CA SER A 16 -2.66 -2.05 -0.91
C SER A 16 -3.86 -1.11 -1.08
N THR A 17 -3.88 0.01 -0.37
CA THR A 17 -4.81 1.10 -0.64
C THR A 17 -4.25 2.07 -1.68
N LEU A 18 -5.07 2.38 -2.68
CA LEU A 18 -4.77 3.38 -3.73
C LEU A 18 -5.61 4.65 -3.57
N LEU A 19 -6.52 4.68 -2.59
CA LEU A 19 -7.59 5.68 -2.52
C LEU A 19 -7.03 7.11 -2.38
N PRO A 20 -6.11 7.41 -1.44
CA PRO A 20 -5.61 8.78 -1.27
C PRO A 20 -4.74 9.25 -2.43
N SER A 21 -3.89 8.37 -2.97
CA SER A 21 -3.10 8.67 -4.17
C SER A 21 -4.01 8.98 -5.37
N ALA A 22 -5.09 8.21 -5.57
CA ALA A 22 -6.04 8.44 -6.65
C ALA A 22 -6.83 9.74 -6.47
N ILE A 23 -7.27 10.06 -5.25
CA ILE A 23 -7.96 11.33 -4.95
C ILE A 23 -7.07 12.52 -5.32
N VAL A 24 -5.78 12.47 -5.00
CA VAL A 24 -4.85 13.55 -5.37
C VAL A 24 -4.66 13.65 -6.88
N LEU A 25 -4.60 12.52 -7.59
CA LEU A 25 -4.56 12.50 -9.05
C LEU A 25 -5.80 13.18 -9.67
N ASP A 26 -6.99 12.86 -9.15
CA ASP A 26 -8.26 13.46 -9.59
C ASP A 26 -8.32 14.96 -9.27
N ILE A 27 -7.84 15.39 -8.10
CA ILE A 27 -7.78 16.80 -7.71
C ILE A 27 -6.84 17.58 -8.64
N VAL A 28 -5.68 17.01 -9.00
CA VAL A 28 -4.76 17.66 -9.94
C VAL A 28 -5.43 17.84 -11.30
N LEU A 29 -6.13 16.82 -11.80
CA LEU A 29 -6.88 16.93 -13.06
C LEU A 29 -8.01 17.95 -12.97
N LEU A 30 -8.76 17.95 -11.87
CA LEU A 30 -9.88 18.87 -11.64
C LEU A 30 -9.44 20.33 -11.63
N LEU A 31 -8.33 20.63 -10.94
CA LEU A 31 -7.83 22.00 -10.77
C LEU A 31 -7.11 22.50 -12.03
N THR A 32 -6.29 21.66 -12.66
CA THR A 32 -5.51 22.08 -13.84
C THR A 32 -6.29 21.97 -15.15
N ARG A 33 -7.31 21.10 -15.20
CA ARG A 33 -8.06 20.72 -16.41
C ARG A 33 -7.16 20.34 -17.58
N ASN A 34 -5.97 19.83 -17.29
CA ASN A 34 -4.93 19.55 -18.28
C ASN A 34 -4.37 18.15 -18.07
N TRP A 35 -4.53 17.30 -19.07
CA TRP A 35 -4.07 15.91 -19.01
C TRP A 35 -2.54 15.80 -18.94
N THR A 36 -1.79 16.68 -19.61
CA THR A 36 -0.32 16.65 -19.61
C THR A 36 0.23 17.03 -18.23
N LEU A 37 -0.34 18.05 -17.58
CA LEU A 37 0.04 18.41 -16.21
C LEU A 37 -0.32 17.32 -15.20
N THR A 38 -1.47 16.66 -15.39
CA THR A 38 -1.89 15.52 -14.57
C THR A 38 -0.94 14.34 -14.73
N ALA A 39 -0.52 14.04 -15.96
CA ALA A 39 0.41 12.95 -16.24
C ALA A 39 1.81 13.19 -15.64
N VAL A 40 2.24 14.45 -15.57
CA VAL A 40 3.51 14.79 -14.92
C VAL A 40 3.30 14.88 -13.40
N ILE A 41 2.65 15.94 -12.92
CA ILE A 41 2.58 16.26 -11.49
C ILE A 41 1.73 15.24 -10.74
N GLY A 42 0.56 14.91 -11.28
CA GLY A 42 -0.37 13.98 -10.63
C GLY A 42 0.21 12.58 -10.49
N ALA A 43 0.91 12.05 -11.51
CA ALA A 43 1.57 10.74 -11.41
C ALA A 43 2.71 10.74 -10.37
N TRP A 44 3.52 11.80 -10.32
CA TRP A 44 4.56 11.94 -9.28
C TRP A 44 3.97 12.01 -7.88
N MET A 45 2.90 12.79 -7.69
CA MET A 45 2.20 12.87 -6.39
C MET A 45 1.53 11.54 -6.02
N PHE A 46 0.93 10.85 -6.99
CA PHE A 46 0.33 9.52 -6.78
C PHE A 46 1.37 8.53 -6.26
N ALA A 47 2.54 8.46 -6.91
CA ALA A 47 3.64 7.58 -6.52
C ALA A 47 4.21 7.96 -5.14
N ALA A 48 4.41 9.25 -4.88
CA ALA A 48 4.92 9.73 -3.59
C ALA A 48 3.98 9.39 -2.42
N LEU A 49 2.67 9.43 -2.64
CA LEU A 49 1.66 9.16 -1.61
C LEU A 49 1.40 7.67 -1.39
N PHE A 50 1.85 6.80 -2.30
CA PHE A 50 1.55 5.38 -2.23
C PHE A 50 2.09 4.74 -0.94
N TYR A 51 3.39 4.90 -0.65
CA TYR A 51 4.00 4.31 0.54
C TYR A 51 3.47 4.86 1.87
N PRO A 52 3.41 6.19 2.12
CA PRO A 52 2.95 6.70 3.41
C PRO A 52 1.49 6.35 3.69
N THR A 53 0.66 6.23 2.65
CA THR A 53 -0.72 5.79 2.83
C THR A 53 -0.79 4.32 3.26
N ASN A 54 -0.03 3.46 2.58
CA ASN A 54 -0.02 2.03 2.88
C ASN A 54 0.63 1.72 4.22
N TRP A 55 1.58 2.56 4.67
CA TRP A 55 2.24 2.40 5.96
C TRP A 55 1.26 2.30 7.14
N ALA A 56 0.16 3.07 7.14
CA ALA A 56 -0.83 3.01 8.22
C ALA A 56 -1.48 1.62 8.40
N ILE A 57 -1.50 0.80 7.35
CA ILE A 57 -2.06 -0.55 7.35
C ILE A 57 -0.96 -1.59 7.61
N PHE A 58 0.20 -1.42 6.97
CA PHE A 58 1.28 -2.42 6.98
C PHE A 58 2.35 -2.21 8.04
N ALA A 59 2.40 -1.09 8.77
CA ALA A 59 3.43 -0.84 9.78
C ALA A 59 3.57 -1.97 10.81
N TYR A 60 2.46 -2.61 11.19
CA TYR A 60 2.46 -3.74 12.10
C TYR A 60 3.29 -4.93 11.58
N SER A 61 3.25 -5.22 10.27
CA SER A 61 3.96 -6.36 9.70
C SER A 61 5.49 -6.19 9.72
N HIS A 62 5.98 -4.96 9.94
CA HIS A 62 7.40 -4.64 10.09
C HIS A 62 7.91 -4.74 11.53
N THR A 63 7.05 -5.09 12.50
CA THR A 63 7.51 -5.26 13.88
C THR A 63 8.31 -6.57 14.04
N PRO A 64 9.37 -6.57 14.86
CA PRO A 64 10.25 -7.73 15.00
C PRO A 64 9.61 -8.83 15.85
N LEU A 65 9.89 -10.08 15.50
CA LEU A 65 9.72 -11.26 16.36
C LEU A 65 10.95 -12.17 16.27
N VAL A 66 11.14 -13.01 17.28
CA VAL A 66 12.21 -14.01 17.29
C VAL A 66 11.59 -15.40 17.21
N VAL A 67 11.96 -16.15 16.18
CA VAL A 67 11.53 -17.55 15.96
C VAL A 67 12.76 -18.42 15.88
N ASP A 68 12.86 -19.43 16.75
CA ASP A 68 13.99 -20.35 16.82
C ASP A 68 15.38 -19.67 16.84
N GLY A 69 15.47 -18.52 17.53
CA GLY A 69 16.71 -17.74 17.65
C GLY A 69 17.02 -16.82 16.45
N THR A 70 16.15 -16.79 15.43
CA THR A 70 16.28 -15.90 14.27
C THR A 70 15.36 -14.69 14.39
N LEU A 71 15.84 -13.51 14.02
CA LEU A 71 15.05 -12.29 13.99
C LEU A 71 14.30 -12.21 12.66
N LEU A 72 12.98 -12.16 12.72
CA LEU A 72 12.08 -12.04 11.57
C LEU A 72 11.15 -10.84 11.75
N SER A 73 10.59 -10.34 10.66
CA SER A 73 9.39 -9.50 10.73
C SER A 73 8.13 -10.36 10.70
N TRP A 74 6.99 -9.84 11.14
CA TRP A 74 5.71 -10.56 10.97
C TRP A 74 5.41 -10.84 9.50
N ALA A 75 5.81 -9.97 8.59
CA ALA A 75 5.67 -10.20 7.16
C ALA A 75 6.41 -11.48 6.72
N ASP A 76 7.64 -11.67 7.20
CA ASP A 76 8.45 -12.85 6.87
C ASP A 76 7.88 -14.13 7.51
N TYR A 77 7.37 -14.04 8.74
CA TYR A 77 6.83 -15.20 9.44
C TYR A 77 5.49 -15.70 8.86
N MET A 78 4.69 -14.81 8.27
CA MET A 78 3.42 -15.19 7.64
C MET A 78 3.57 -15.79 6.24
N GLY A 79 4.71 -15.57 5.58
CA GLY A 79 4.98 -15.97 4.18
C GLY A 79 5.61 -17.34 4.04
#